data_AF-A0A963Q9D1-F1
#
_entry.id   AF-A0A963Q9D1-F1
#
_cell.length_a   1.000
_cell.length_b   1.000
_cell.length_c   1.000
_cell.angle_alpha   90.00
_cell.angle_beta   90.00
_cell.angle_gamma   90.00
#
_symmetry.space_group_name_H-M   'P 1'
#
loop_
_entity.id
_entity.type
_entity.pdbx_description
1 polymer ?
#
loop_
_entity_poly.entity_id
_entity_poly.type
_entity_poly.pdbx_seq_one_letter_code
_entity_poly.pdbx_strand_id
1 'polypeptide(L)' 'SDIEMPRMDGFDLARNIRGDDRMRGLPIIMITSRIAEKHREMATELGVDHYLGKPYAEDELLGLLRHYCAVPVQAEVPA' A
#
# COMPACT_ATOMS: atom_id res chain seq x y z
N SER A 1 0.38 -4.03 1.85
CA SER A 1 0.10 -5.39 1.38
C SER A 1 1.39 -6.18 1.28
N ASP A 2 1.39 -7.48 1.61
CA ASP A 2 2.52 -8.37 1.28
C ASP A 2 2.24 -9.08 -0.05
N ILE A 3 3.29 -9.41 -0.80
CA ILE A 3 3.14 -10.27 -1.99
C ILE A 3 2.84 -11.70 -1.57
N GLU A 4 3.46 -12.18 -0.49
CA GLU A 4 3.29 -13.55 -0.06
C GLU A 4 2.06 -13.68 0.85
N MET A 5 0.91 -13.93 0.21
CA MET A 5 -0.36 -14.14 0.89
C MET A 5 -1.05 -15.43 0.40
N PRO A 6 -1.72 -16.19 1.28
CA PRO A 6 -2.44 -17.40 0.87
C PRO A 6 -3.73 -17.05 0.12
N ARG A 7 -4.02 -17.79 -0.95
CA ARG A 7 -5.19 -17.69 -1.85
C ARG A 7 -5.20 -16.52 -2.83
N MET A 8 -4.71 -15.35 -2.42
CA MET A 8 -4.61 -14.16 -3.26
C MET A 8 -3.31 -13.46 -2.93
N ASP A 9 -2.50 -13.13 -3.92
CA ASP A 9 -1.22 -12.45 -3.70
C ASP A 9 -1.39 -10.92 -3.60
N GLY A 10 -0.30 -10.23 -3.24
CA GLY A 10 -0.33 -8.77 -3.09
C GLY A 10 -0.62 -8.01 -4.39
N PHE A 11 -0.32 -8.58 -5.54
CA PHE A 11 -0.57 -7.98 -6.85
C PHE A 11 -2.03 -8.12 -7.26
N ASP A 12 -2.63 -9.28 -7.02
CA ASP A 12 -4.06 -9.51 -7.22
C ASP A 12 -4.90 -8.58 -6.34
N LEU A 13 -4.48 -8.38 -5.09
CA LEU A 13 -5.12 -7.40 -4.21
C LEU A 13 -5.04 -5.98 -4.78
N ALA A 14 -3.84 -5.56 -5.24
CA ALA A 14 -3.66 -4.23 -5.83
C ALA A 14 -4.54 -4.04 -7.09
N ARG A 15 -4.59 -5.05 -7.96
CA ARG A 15 -5.45 -5.06 -9.15
C ARG A 15 -6.93 -4.92 -8.79
N ASN A 16 -7.40 -5.65 -7.77
CA ASN A 16 -8.78 -5.58 -7.32
C ASN A 16 -9.12 -4.20 -6.72
N ILE A 17 -8.23 -3.62 -5.92
CA ILE A 17 -8.42 -2.27 -5.36
C ILE A 17 -8.48 -1.21 -6.47
N ARG A 18 -7.59 -1.28 -7.47
CA ARG A 18 -7.58 -0.33 -8.59
C ARG A 18 -8.76 -0.52 -9.54
N GLY A 19 -9.34 -1.71 -9.60
CA GLY A 19 -10.55 -2.01 -10.37
C GLY A 19 -11.86 -1.55 -9.71
N ASP A 20 -11.89 -1.28 -8.39
CA ASP A 20 -13.06 -0.74 -7.71
C ASP A 20 -13.02 0.80 -7.73
N ASP A 21 -13.95 1.43 -8.45
CA ASP A 21 -14.04 2.89 -8.59
C ASP A 21 -14.11 3.62 -7.24
N ARG A 22 -14.68 2.99 -6.20
CA ARG A 22 -14.78 3.58 -4.86
C ARG A 22 -13.45 3.58 -4.12
N MET A 23 -12.55 2.65 -4.47
CA MET A 23 -11.25 2.45 -3.82
C MET A 23 -10.08 2.89 -4.69
N ARG A 24 -10.33 3.34 -5.93
CA ARG A 24 -9.29 3.71 -6.89
C ARG A 24 -8.30 4.75 -6.34
N GLY A 25 -8.75 5.65 -5.48
CA GLY A 25 -7.92 6.68 -4.83
C GLY A 25 -7.24 6.25 -3.53
N LEU A 26 -7.45 5.02 -3.05
CA LEU A 26 -6.85 4.54 -1.80
C LEU A 26 -5.33 4.33 -1.98
N PRO A 27 -4.47 4.94 -1.14
CA PRO A 27 -3.03 4.70 -1.21
C PRO A 27 -2.68 3.23 -0.90
N ILE A 28 -1.81 2.62 -1.71
CA ILE A 28 -1.33 1.26 -1.55
C ILE A 28 0.18 1.29 -1.28
N ILE A 29 0.56 0.90 -0.07
CA ILE A 29 1.96 0.62 0.31
C ILE A 29 2.14 -0.90 0.32
N MET A 30 3.02 -1.42 -0.54
CA MET A 30 3.40 -2.82 -0.59
C MET A 30 4.70 -3.04 0.19
N ILE A 31 4.72 -4.05 1.06
CA ILE A 31 5.87 -4.39 1.91
C ILE A 31 6.15 -5.88 1.74
N THR A 32 7.30 -6.25 1.18
CA THR A 32 7.54 -7.62 0.71
C THR A 32 9.03 -8.00 0.76
N SER A 33 9.33 -9.29 0.87
CA SER A 33 10.71 -9.81 0.73
C SER A 33 11.15 -9.94 -0.74
N ARG A 34 10.24 -9.79 -1.71
CA ARG A 34 10.53 -9.95 -3.13
C ARG A 34 10.93 -8.61 -3.74
N ILE A 35 12.22 -8.32 -3.78
CA ILE A 35 12.73 -7.01 -4.24
C ILE A 35 13.29 -7.01 -5.67
N ALA A 36 13.08 -8.08 -6.43
CA ALA A 36 13.55 -8.13 -7.81
C ALA A 36 12.89 -7.02 -8.66
N GLU A 37 13.64 -6.41 -9.56
CA GLU A 37 13.23 -5.28 -10.39
C GLU A 37 11.89 -5.53 -11.11
N LYS A 38 11.74 -6.70 -11.74
CA LYS A 38 10.49 -7.16 -12.36
C LYS A 38 9.25 -7.05 -11.47
N HIS A 39 9.39 -7.28 -10.16
CA HIS A 39 8.28 -7.24 -9.21
C HIS A 39 7.93 -5.80 -8.85
N ARG A 40 8.93 -4.92 -8.79
CA ARG A 40 8.75 -3.48 -8.56
C ARG A 40 8.09 -2.80 -9.76
N GLU A 41 8.52 -3.13 -10.97
CA GLU A 41 7.89 -2.67 -12.22
C GLU A 41 6.42 -3.08 -12.26
N MET A 42 6.13 -4.37 -12.03
CA MET A 42 4.77 -4.87 -12.00
C MET A 42 3.91 -4.20 -10.91
N ALA A 43 4.46 -3.93 -9.73
CA ALA A 43 3.75 -3.17 -8.70
C ALA A 43 3.39 -1.76 -9.18
N THR A 44 4.33 -1.10 -9.87
CA THR A 44 4.17 0.26 -10.38
C THR A 44 3.08 0.29 -11.47
N GLU A 45 3.10 -0.66 -12.39
CA GLU A 45 2.07 -0.82 -13.43
C GLU A 45 0.67 -1.08 -12.86
N LEU A 46 0.59 -1.80 -11.73
CA LEU A 46 -0.65 -2.03 -10.99
C LEU A 46 -1.06 -0.83 -10.12
N GLY A 47 -0.37 0.30 -10.21
CA GLY A 47 -0.69 1.53 -9.50
C GLY A 47 -0.42 1.45 -8.00
N VAL A 48 0.54 0.64 -7.54
CA VAL A 48 1.04 0.68 -6.16
C VAL A 48 1.83 1.97 -5.95
N ASP A 49 1.52 2.73 -4.90
CA ASP A 49 2.13 4.03 -4.63
C ASP A 49 3.54 3.89 -4.04
N HIS A 50 3.73 2.92 -3.14
CA HIS A 50 5.01 2.66 -2.50
C HIS A 50 5.33 1.18 -2.42
N TYR A 51 6.60 0.84 -2.65
CA TYR A 51 7.09 -0.54 -2.63
C TYR A 51 8.32 -0.64 -1.72
N LEU A 52 8.16 -1.28 -0.58
CA LEU A 52 9.18 -1.44 0.46
C LEU A 52 9.67 -2.89 0.52
N GLY A 53 10.98 -3.06 0.49
CA GLY A 53 11.64 -4.34 0.70
C GLY A 53 11.81 -4.66 2.18
N LYS A 54 11.59 -5.90 2.61
CA LYS A 54 11.96 -6.35 3.96
C LYS A 54 13.47 -6.69 4.03
N PRO A 55 14.20 -6.32 5.09
CA PRO A 55 13.79 -5.40 6.15
C PRO A 55 13.74 -3.96 5.64
N TYR A 56 12.72 -3.21 6.06
CA TYR A 56 12.55 -1.79 5.74
C TYR A 56 12.93 -0.93 6.96
N ALA A 57 13.25 0.35 6.73
CA ALA A 57 13.47 1.29 7.81
C ALA A 57 12.14 1.72 8.45
N GLU A 58 12.05 1.67 9.79
CA GLU A 58 10.83 2.06 10.50
C GLU A 58 10.43 3.51 10.21
N ASP A 59 11.41 4.42 10.18
CA ASP A 59 11.19 5.84 9.86
C ASP A 59 10.61 6.06 8.45
N GLU A 60 10.98 5.19 7.49
CA GLU A 60 10.43 5.25 6.13
C GLU A 60 8.93 4.91 6.14
N LEU A 61 8.56 3.79 6.77
CA LEU A 61 7.16 3.40 6.88
C LEU A 61 6.34 4.43 7.68
N LEU A 62 6.85 4.89 8.82
CA LEU A 62 6.20 5.90 9.64
C LEU A 62 6.02 7.22 8.88
N GLY A 63 7.00 7.61 8.06
CA GLY A 63 6.89 8.76 7.17
C GLY A 63 5.74 8.64 6.19
N LEU A 64 5.62 7.49 5.51
CA LEU A 64 4.52 7.22 4.59
C LEU A 64 3.16 7.19 5.28
N LEU A 65 3.07 6.56 6.46
CA LEU A 65 1.84 6.53 7.24
C LEU A 65 1.42 7.94 7.65
N ARG A 66 2.34 8.78 8.13
CA ARG A 66 2.04 10.18 8.45
C ARG A 66 1.60 10.96 7.22
N HIS A 67 2.21 10.71 6.06
CA HIS A 67 1.84 11.37 4.81
C HIS A 67 0.39 11.09 4.40
N TYR A 68 -0.04 9.82 4.44
CA TYR A 68 -1.39 9.44 3.98
C TYR A 68 -2.47 9.48 5.06
N CYS A 69 -2.10 9.34 6.34
CA CYS A 69 -3.04 9.37 7.47
C CYS A 69 -3.13 10.74 8.15
N ALA A 70 -2.50 11.79 7.60
CA ALA A 70 -2.71 13.17 8.04
C ALA A 70 -4.11 13.66 7.63
N VAL A 71 -5.14 13.00 8.15
CA VAL A 71 -6.51 13.50 8.20
C VAL A 71 -6.66 14.14 9.58
N PRO A 72 -7.07 15.42 9.69
CA PRO A 72 -7.47 15.95 10.98
C PRO A 72 -8.61 15.07 11.50
N VAL A 73 -8.45 14.48 12.67
CA VAL A 73 -9.56 13.84 13.37
C VAL A 73 -10.58 14.94 13.64
N GLN A 74 -11.60 15.06 12.80
CA GLN A 74 -12.82 15.76 13.18
C GLN A 74 -13.50 14.87 14.22
N ALA A 75 -13.11 15.05 15.48
CA ALA A 75 -13.84 14.49 16.59
C ALA A 75 -15.19 15.22 16.65
N GLU A 76 -16.22 14.67 16.01
CA GLU A 76 -17.58 14.94 16.45
C GLU A 76 -17.72 14.32 17.84
N VAL A 77 -17.57 15.14 18.87
CA VAL A 77 -18.05 14.82 20.21
C VAL A 77 -19.57 15.03 20.15
N PRO A 78 -20.40 13.98 20.19
CA PRO A 78 -21.84 14.17 20.29
C PRO A 78 -22.15 14.91 21.60
N ALA A 79 -23.04 15.90 21.49
CA ALA A 79 -23.47 16.79 22.57
C ALA A 79 -24.13 16.05 23.75
#